data_AF-A0A3D5BQZ0-F1
#
_entry.id   AF-A0A3D5BQZ0-F1
#
_cell.length_a   1.000
_cell.length_b   1.000
_cell.length_c   1.000
_cell.angle_alpha   90.00
_cell.angle_beta   90.00
_cell.angle_gamma   90.00
#
_symmetry.space_group_name_H-M   'P 1'
#
loop_
_entity.id
_entity.type
_entity.pdbx_description
1 polymer ?
#
loop_
_entity_poly.entity_id
_entity_poly.type
_entity_poly.pdbx_seq_one_letter_code
_entity_poly.pdbx_strand_id
1 'polypeptide(L)' 'DEAALGTRHRAAIGVTEETDAVALIVSEERGSISLAVGGRITSSLNEVRLKKVLAAALRK' A
#
# COMPACT_ATOMS: atom_id res chain seq x y z
N ASP A 1 -4.04 1.77 -12.66
CA ASP A 1 -3.80 0.59 -13.50
C ASP A 1 -2.82 -0.38 -12.87
N GLU A 2 -3.22 -1.65 -12.80
CA GLU A 2 -2.43 -2.77 -12.29
C GLU A 2 -1.15 -3.02 -13.11
N ALA A 3 -1.13 -2.56 -14.36
CA ALA A 3 0.02 -2.58 -15.27
C ALA A 3 1.22 -1.71 -14.82
N ALA A 4 1.02 -0.82 -13.83
CA ALA A 4 2.07 0.08 -13.33
C ALA A 4 2.75 -0.40 -12.02
N LEU A 5 2.41 -1.60 -11.52
CA LEU A 5 2.89 -2.11 -10.24
C LEU A 5 4.27 -2.79 -10.38
N GLY A 6 5.29 -2.20 -9.75
CA GLY A 6 6.63 -2.79 -9.64
C GLY A 6 6.72 -3.93 -8.63
N THR A 7 7.90 -4.54 -8.50
CA THR A 7 8.15 -5.68 -7.59
C THR A 7 7.79 -5.37 -6.12
N ARG A 8 8.10 -4.17 -5.62
CA ARG A 8 7.71 -3.74 -4.26
C ARG A 8 6.20 -3.75 -4.04
N HIS A 9 5.43 -3.37 -5.05
CA HIS A 9 3.97 -3.36 -4.96
C HIS A 9 3.43 -4.80 -4.93
N ARG A 10 3.95 -5.68 -5.79
CA ARG A 10 3.56 -7.09 -5.82
C ARG A 10 3.92 -7.82 -4.52
N ALA A 11 5.11 -7.57 -3.98
CA ALA A 11 5.53 -8.14 -2.70
C ALA A 11 4.63 -7.66 -1.54
N ALA A 12 4.27 -6.38 -1.52
CA ALA A 12 3.35 -5.83 -0.54
C ALA A 12 1.93 -6.41 -0.66
N ILE A 13 1.44 -6.66 -1.88
CA ILE A 13 0.16 -7.35 -2.09
C ILE A 13 0.26 -8.78 -1.52
N GLY A 14 1.26 -9.56 -1.94
CA GLY A 14 1.38 -10.96 -1.51
C GLY A 14 1.53 -11.12 0.00
N VAL A 15 2.37 -10.31 0.67
CA VAL A 15 2.53 -10.42 2.13
C VAL A 15 1.25 -10.06 2.87
N THR A 16 0.49 -9.09 2.38
CA THR A 16 -0.74 -8.63 3.04
C THR A 16 -1.97 -9.44 2.64
N GLU A 17 -1.87 -10.34 1.66
CA GLU A 17 -2.92 -11.29 1.31
C GLU A 17 -2.94 -12.48 2.29
N GLU A 18 -1.75 -12.95 2.68
CA GLU A 18 -1.56 -14.11 3.56
C GLU A 18 -1.50 -13.74 5.06
N THR A 19 -1.42 -12.46 5.39
CA THR A 19 -1.27 -11.98 6.77
C THR A 19 -2.14 -10.76 7.05
N ASP A 20 -2.25 -10.38 8.32
CA ASP A 20 -2.87 -9.12 8.76
C ASP A 20 -1.93 -7.90 8.64
N ALA A 21 -0.77 -8.07 8.00
CA ALA A 21 0.20 -7.01 7.83
C ALA A 21 -0.38 -5.81 7.04
N VAL A 22 0.16 -4.64 7.36
CA VAL A 22 -0.06 -3.39 6.64
C VAL A 22 1.26 -3.00 6.00
N ALA A 23 1.29 -2.88 4.67
CA ALA A 23 2.50 -2.54 3.93
C ALA A 23 2.40 -1.14 3.32
N LEU A 24 3.31 -0.24 3.71
CA LEU A 24 3.52 1.07 3.08
C LEU A 24 4.55 0.94 1.96
N ILE A 25 4.23 1.45 0.78
CA ILE A 25 5.09 1.38 -0.39
C ILE A 25 5.38 2.79 -0.87
N VAL A 26 6.65 3.09 -1.11
CA VAL A 26 7.08 4.31 -1.81
C VAL A 26 7.64 3.89 -3.17
N SER A 27 7.10 4.47 -4.24
CA SER A 27 7.60 4.24 -5.60
C SER A 27 8.94 4.95 -5.79
N GLU A 28 9.98 4.22 -6.17
CA GLU A 28 11.30 4.77 -6.51
C GLU A 28 11.26 5.58 -7.81
N GLU A 29 10.38 5.21 -8.75
CA GLU A 29 10.27 5.86 -10.04
C GLU A 29 9.44 7.16 -9.97
N ARG A 30 8.39 7.18 -9.13
CA ARG A 30 7.38 8.25 -9.14
C ARG A 30 7.28 9.02 -7.83
N GLY A 31 7.95 8.58 -6.77
CA GLY A 31 7.79 9.11 -5.41
C GLY A 31 6.39 8.92 -4.83
N SER A 32 5.48 8.24 -5.54
CA SER A 32 4.10 8.04 -5.10
C SER A 32 4.05 7.08 -3.92
N ILE A 33 3.15 7.37 -2.97
CA ILE A 33 2.92 6.53 -1.80
C ILE A 33 1.70 5.65 -2.04
N SER A 34 1.83 4.38 -1.72
CA SER A 34 0.75 3.39 -1.76
C SER A 34 0.67 2.64 -0.43
N LEU A 35 -0.49 2.06 -0.13
CA LEU A 35 -0.70 1.20 1.02
C LEU A 35 -1.34 -0.12 0.56
N ALA A 36 -0.80 -1.26 0.98
CA ALA A 36 -1.41 -2.57 0.78
C ALA A 36 -1.92 -3.13 2.11
N VAL A 37 -3.16 -3.64 2.11
CA VAL A 37 -3.83 -4.26 3.27
C VAL A 37 -4.79 -5.34 2.75
N GLY A 38 -4.69 -6.57 3.25
CA GLY A 38 -5.61 -7.66 2.87
C GLY A 38 -5.58 -7.97 1.37
N GLY A 39 -4.39 -7.99 0.76
CA GLY A 39 -4.19 -8.21 -0.68
C GLY A 39 -4.66 -7.07 -1.59
N ARG A 40 -5.15 -5.95 -1.03
CA ARG A 40 -5.63 -4.79 -1.81
C ARG A 40 -4.68 -3.62 -1.70
N ILE A 41 -4.44 -2.94 -2.82
CA ILE A 41 -3.57 -1.76 -2.88
C ILE A 41 -4.36 -0.47 -3.09
N THR A 42 -4.02 0.55 -2.32
CA THR A 42 -4.49 1.93 -2.51
C THR A 42 -3.30 2.80 -2.88
N SER A 43 -3.23 3.24 -4.14
CA SER A 43 -2.10 4.00 -4.69
C SER A 43 -2.31 5.51 -4.67
N SER A 44 -1.23 6.25 -4.89
CA SER A 44 -1.23 7.71 -5.07
C SER A 44 -1.87 8.45 -3.90
N LEU A 45 -1.51 8.03 -2.69
CA LEU A 45 -1.95 8.66 -1.45
C LEU A 45 -1.20 9.96 -1.22
N ASN A 46 -1.95 11.03 -0.95
CA ASN A 46 -1.40 12.24 -0.35
C ASN A 46 -1.31 12.07 1.18
N GLU A 47 -0.64 13.01 1.85
CA GLU A 47 -0.40 12.94 3.30
C GLU A 47 -1.70 12.79 4.12
N VAL A 48 -2.74 13.54 3.76
CA VAL A 48 -4.03 13.53 4.48
C VAL A 48 -4.69 12.16 4.36
N ARG A 49 -4.77 11.62 3.14
CA ARG A 49 -5.36 10.29 2.90
C ARG A 49 -4.51 9.19 3.51
N LEU A 50 -3.19 9.29 3.44
CA LEU A 50 -2.27 8.33 4.04
C LEU A 50 -2.51 8.22 5.54
N LYS A 51 -2.50 9.35 6.27
CA LYS A 51 -2.75 9.37 7.72
C LYS A 51 -4.09 8.72 8.08
N LYS A 52 -5.15 9.05 7.33
CA LYS A 52 -6.49 8.50 7.56
C LYS A 52 -6.54 6.99 7.35
N VAL A 53 -6.01 6.50 6.23
CA VAL A 53 -6.08 5.07 5.87
C VAL A 53 -5.15 4.26 6.78
N LEU A 54 -3.95 4.77 7.09
CA LEU A 54 -3.01 4.10 7.98
C LEU A 54 -3.56 4.00 9.41
N ALA A 55 -4.14 5.08 9.95
CA ALA A 55 -4.77 5.05 11.26
C ALA A 55 -5.95 4.08 11.32
N ALA A 56 -6.74 3.96 10.24
CA ALA A 56 -7.83 2.99 10.16
C ALA A 56 -7.31 1.55 10.08
N ALA A 57 -6.22 1.31 9.34
CA ALA A 57 -5.64 -0.02 9.17
C ALA A 57 -4.98 -0.55 10.46
N LEU A 58 -4.32 0.31 11.24
CA LEU A 58 -3.61 -0.06 12.48
C LEU A 58 -4.50 -0.14 13.74
N ARG A 59 -5.79 0.20 13.63
CA ARG A 59 -6.74 0.16 14.75
C ARG A 59 -7.53 -1.15 14.85
N LYS A 60 -7.27 -2.09 13.95
CA LYS A 60 -7.74 -3.47 14.06
C LYS A 60 -6.90 -4.23 15.08
#